data_AF-A0A2T5KBW9-F1
#
_entry.id   AF-A0A2T5KBW9-F1
#
_cell.length_a   1.000
_cell.length_b   1.000
_cell.length_c   1.000
_cell.angle_alpha   90.00
_cell.angle_beta   90.00
_cell.angle_gamma   90.00
#
_symmetry.space_group_name_H-M   'P 1'
#
loop_
_entity.id
_entity.type
_entity.pdbx_description
1 polymer ?
#
loop_
_entity_poly.entity_id
_entity_poly.type
_entity_poly.pdbx_seq_one_letter_code
_entity_poly.pdbx_strand_id
1 'polypeptide(L)'
;MCEGCSTKARDGAIARRQFMRLAAAGAGAGLLAGTPAAASGKARALMLSCMDYRLVDDFVRFMEDKGLHDAYDHVTLAGASLGAISDRFAAWRSTFWSHLDVAIQLHHIEEVIVLDHRDCGAYKLALGEEAVDTPDKETLVHTEMMRTFALAVKQRHPELAVRGWLMALDGTSEEVRLA
;
A
#
# COMPACT_ATOMS: atom_id res chain seq x y z
N MET A 1 19.84 -25.46 -21.88
CA MET A 1 20.42 -24.26 -22.53
C MET A 1 19.40 -23.73 -23.52
N CYS A 2 19.00 -22.47 -23.40
CA CYS A 2 18.32 -21.76 -24.48
C CYS A 2 19.27 -20.62 -24.88
N GLU A 3 20.01 -20.83 -25.95
CA GLU A 3 20.86 -19.80 -26.56
C GLU A 3 19.97 -18.86 -27.38
N GLY A 4 20.02 -17.56 -27.11
CA GLY A 4 19.66 -16.55 -28.13
C GLY A 4 18.36 -15.76 -28.00
N CYS A 5 17.88 -15.40 -26.81
CA CYS A 5 16.93 -14.28 -26.68
C CYS A 5 17.58 -13.07 -25.99
N SER A 6 18.29 -12.27 -26.80
CA SER A 6 18.60 -10.89 -26.46
C SER A 6 17.45 -10.00 -26.91
N THR A 7 16.68 -9.45 -25.98
CA THR A 7 15.87 -8.26 -26.22
C THR A 7 16.14 -7.29 -25.09
N LYS A 8 16.94 -6.26 -25.39
CA LYS A 8 17.14 -5.07 -24.57
C LYS A 8 15.80 -4.64 -23.98
N ALA A 9 15.68 -4.69 -22.65
CA ALA A 9 14.61 -4.04 -21.94
C ALA A 9 14.62 -2.56 -22.35
N ARG A 10 13.60 -2.13 -23.07
CA ARG A 10 13.35 -0.71 -23.30
C ARG A 10 12.76 -0.20 -22.00
N ASP A 11 13.58 0.49 -21.23
CA ASP A 11 13.16 1.26 -20.07
C ASP A 11 11.93 2.09 -20.45
N GLY A 12 10.78 1.68 -19.92
CA GLY A 12 9.54 2.45 -19.93
C GLY A 12 9.64 3.64 -18.98
N ALA A 13 10.62 4.51 -19.22
CA ALA A 13 10.59 5.85 -18.69
C ALA A 13 9.46 6.57 -19.41
N ILE A 14 8.26 6.57 -18.80
CA ILE A 14 7.21 7.53 -19.13
C ILE A 14 7.90 8.89 -19.22
N ALA A 15 7.87 9.44 -20.43
CA ALA A 15 8.83 10.42 -20.88
C ALA A 15 8.81 11.68 -20.02
N ARG A 16 9.75 11.76 -19.06
CA ARG A 16 10.14 12.97 -18.32
C ARG A 16 10.59 14.14 -19.21
N ARG A 17 10.53 13.97 -20.54
CA ARG A 17 10.98 14.91 -21.57
C ARG A 17 9.85 15.61 -22.34
N GLN A 18 8.58 15.37 -22.00
CA GLN A 18 7.45 16.09 -22.62
C GLN A 18 6.85 17.22 -21.76
N PHE A 19 7.40 17.51 -20.57
CA PHE A 19 6.87 18.57 -19.70
C PHE A 19 7.68 19.88 -19.64
N MET A 20 8.76 20.03 -20.43
CA MET A 20 9.62 21.24 -20.40
C MET A 20 10.10 21.68 -21.79
N ARG A 21 9.17 21.90 -22.73
CA ARG A 21 9.46 22.61 -24.00
C ARG A 21 8.35 23.57 -24.43
N LEU A 22 7.90 24.41 -23.49
CA LEU A 22 7.02 25.55 -23.77
C LEU A 22 7.45 26.81 -23.00
N ALA A 23 8.77 27.02 -22.84
CA ALA A 23 9.31 28.16 -22.11
C ALA A 23 10.34 28.99 -22.92
N ALA A 24 10.18 29.07 -24.24
CA ALA A 24 11.04 29.92 -25.07
C ALA A 24 10.29 30.53 -26.25
N ALA A 25 9.38 31.48 -25.95
CA ALA A 25 9.17 32.70 -26.73
C ALA A 25 7.99 33.49 -26.14
N GLY A 26 8.25 34.73 -25.69
CA GLY A 26 7.20 35.73 -25.47
C GLY A 26 7.06 36.17 -24.02
N ALA A 27 7.44 37.42 -23.76
CA ALA A 27 7.19 38.11 -22.50
C ALA A 27 5.67 38.24 -22.25
N GLY A 28 5.21 37.89 -21.05
CA GLY A 28 3.88 38.24 -20.56
C GLY A 28 3.19 37.12 -19.76
N ALA A 29 2.67 37.50 -18.60
CA ALA A 29 1.80 36.76 -17.70
C ALA A 29 2.44 35.65 -16.85
N GLY A 30 2.45 35.89 -15.53
CA GLY A 30 2.51 34.80 -14.55
C GLY A 30 1.27 33.92 -14.60
N LEU A 31 1.27 32.88 -13.74
CA LEU A 31 0.32 31.75 -13.65
C LEU A 31 0.68 30.68 -14.70
N LEU A 32 1.10 29.48 -14.32
CA LEU A 32 0.27 28.49 -13.63
C LEU A 32 1.11 27.68 -12.63
N ALA A 33 1.03 28.00 -11.35
CA ALA A 33 1.10 26.95 -10.34
C ALA A 33 -0.14 26.09 -10.59
N GLY A 34 0.04 24.88 -11.11
CA GLY A 34 -1.07 23.99 -11.40
C GLY A 34 -2.00 23.90 -10.20
N THR A 35 -3.30 24.11 -10.41
CA THR A 35 -4.30 23.86 -9.38
C THR A 35 -4.10 22.42 -8.89
N PRO A 36 -4.00 22.17 -7.56
CA PRO A 36 -3.96 20.80 -7.08
C PRO A 36 -5.18 20.09 -7.66
N ALA A 37 -4.94 19.00 -8.38
CA ALA A 37 -6.00 18.15 -8.86
C ALA A 37 -6.62 17.51 -7.61
N ALA A 38 -7.80 17.96 -7.21
CA ALA A 38 -8.59 17.32 -6.18
C ALA A 38 -9.57 16.40 -6.88
N ALA A 39 -9.57 15.11 -6.53
CA ALA A 39 -10.66 14.23 -6.96
C ALA A 39 -11.95 14.61 -6.22
N SER A 40 -13.10 14.37 -6.83
CA SER A 40 -14.39 14.57 -6.15
C SER A 40 -14.63 13.45 -5.14
N GLY A 41 -14.75 13.79 -3.85
CA GLY A 41 -14.96 12.83 -2.76
C GLY A 41 -14.03 13.12 -1.57
N LYS A 42 -14.28 12.49 -0.42
CA LYS A 42 -13.40 12.56 0.75
C LYS A 42 -13.08 11.14 1.20
N ALA A 43 -12.10 10.50 0.54
CA ALA A 43 -11.51 9.31 1.13
C ALA A 43 -10.86 9.73 2.46
N ARG A 44 -11.26 9.09 3.55
CA ARG A 44 -10.75 9.39 4.90
C ARG A 44 -9.58 8.50 5.25
N ALA A 45 -9.52 7.32 4.64
CA ALA A 45 -8.54 6.29 4.92
C ALA A 45 -7.88 5.78 3.64
N LEU A 46 -6.70 5.19 3.78
CA LEU A 46 -6.17 4.23 2.82
C LEU A 46 -6.12 2.86 3.48
N MET A 47 -6.75 1.88 2.85
CA MET A 47 -6.63 0.47 3.22
C MET A 47 -5.49 -0.18 2.46
N LEU A 48 -4.58 -0.84 3.18
CA LEU A 48 -3.60 -1.77 2.64
C LEU A 48 -4.02 -3.19 3.01
N SER A 49 -4.36 -4.03 2.03
CA SER A 49 -4.71 -5.44 2.28
C SER A 49 -3.85 -6.43 1.48
N CYS A 50 -3.95 -7.71 1.83
CA CYS A 50 -3.39 -8.77 1.01
C CYS A 50 -4.22 -8.96 -0.26
N MET A 51 -3.60 -9.43 -1.34
CA MET A 51 -4.30 -9.85 -2.57
C MET A 51 -4.99 -11.22 -2.48
N ASP A 52 -5.18 -11.75 -1.26
CA ASP A 52 -5.73 -13.10 -1.07
C ASP A 52 -7.17 -13.16 -1.57
N TYR A 53 -7.40 -14.00 -2.59
CA TYR A 53 -8.68 -14.09 -3.27
C TYR A 53 -9.81 -14.61 -2.35
N ARG A 54 -9.46 -15.24 -1.21
CA ARG A 54 -10.45 -15.79 -0.27
C ARG A 54 -11.16 -14.70 0.54
N LEU A 55 -10.60 -13.49 0.60
CA LEU A 55 -11.00 -12.44 1.54
C LEU A 55 -11.44 -11.13 0.88
N VAL A 56 -11.57 -11.08 -0.45
CA VAL A 56 -11.87 -9.84 -1.19
C VAL A 56 -13.12 -9.15 -0.64
N ASP A 57 -14.22 -9.90 -0.49
CA ASP A 57 -15.47 -9.36 0.03
C ASP A 57 -15.41 -9.09 1.53
N ASP A 58 -14.60 -9.85 2.28
CA ASP A 58 -14.44 -9.67 3.73
C ASP A 58 -13.67 -8.40 4.07
N PHE A 59 -12.70 -8.01 3.25
CA PHE A 59 -12.04 -6.70 3.38
C PHE A 59 -13.02 -5.54 3.16
N VAL A 60 -13.93 -5.66 2.18
CA VAL A 60 -14.96 -4.65 1.95
C VAL A 60 -15.93 -4.59 3.14
N ARG A 61 -16.47 -5.73 3.57
CA ARG A 61 -17.35 -5.82 4.76
C ARG A 61 -16.69 -5.24 6.01
N PHE A 62 -15.41 -5.55 6.24
CA PHE A 62 -14.65 -4.99 7.35
C PHE A 62 -14.66 -3.45 7.31
N MET A 63 -14.41 -2.85 6.14
CA MET A 63 -14.41 -1.39 6.00
C MET A 63 -15.80 -0.78 6.18
N GLU A 64 -16.85 -1.45 5.69
CA GLU A 64 -18.23 -1.06 5.93
C GLU A 64 -18.57 -1.04 7.43
N ASP A 65 -18.14 -2.07 8.17
CA ASP A 65 -18.31 -2.16 9.62
C ASP A 65 -17.54 -1.07 10.39
N LYS A 66 -16.48 -0.49 9.79
CA LYS A 66 -15.80 0.70 10.31
C LYS A 66 -16.46 2.02 9.91
N GLY A 67 -17.58 1.98 9.19
CA GLY A 67 -18.27 3.16 8.67
C GLY A 67 -17.53 3.84 7.53
N LEU A 68 -16.70 3.09 6.79
CA LEU A 68 -15.87 3.58 5.69
C LEU A 68 -16.41 3.18 4.31
N HIS A 69 -17.69 2.85 4.16
CA HIS A 69 -18.28 2.57 2.85
C HIS A 69 -18.01 3.72 1.86
N ASP A 70 -17.39 3.41 0.71
CA ASP A 70 -16.92 4.36 -0.31
C ASP A 70 -16.07 5.54 0.20
N ALA A 71 -15.43 5.38 1.36
CA ALA A 71 -14.68 6.45 2.04
C ALA A 71 -13.20 6.09 2.25
N TYR A 72 -12.64 5.20 1.43
CA TYR A 72 -11.23 4.84 1.47
C TYR A 72 -10.65 4.52 0.09
N ASP A 73 -9.35 4.75 -0.06
CA ASP A 73 -8.57 4.20 -1.16
C ASP A 73 -8.10 2.79 -0.80
N HIS A 74 -8.08 1.87 -1.76
CA HIS A 74 -7.63 0.49 -1.53
C HIS A 74 -6.36 0.17 -2.30
N VAL A 75 -5.27 -0.07 -1.58
CA VAL A 75 -4.03 -0.63 -2.11
C VAL A 75 -3.94 -2.11 -1.73
N THR A 76 -3.69 -2.96 -2.71
CA THR A 76 -3.58 -4.40 -2.51
C THR A 76 -2.18 -4.88 -2.86
N LEU A 77 -1.52 -5.58 -1.94
CA LEU A 77 -0.20 -6.18 -2.17
C LEU A 77 -0.17 -7.62 -1.66
N ALA A 78 0.58 -8.52 -2.30
CA ALA A 78 0.88 -9.81 -1.69
C ALA A 78 1.57 -9.61 -0.34
N GLY A 79 0.95 -10.11 0.74
CA GLY A 79 1.46 -9.99 2.11
C GLY A 79 1.22 -8.63 2.78
N ALA A 80 0.43 -7.72 2.19
CA ALA A 80 0.03 -6.45 2.81
C ALA A 80 1.22 -5.69 3.45
N SER A 81 1.28 -5.63 4.79
CA SER A 81 2.36 -4.97 5.53
C SER A 81 3.75 -5.47 5.09
N LEU A 82 3.97 -6.78 5.01
CA LEU A 82 5.22 -7.39 4.53
C LEU A 82 5.61 -6.89 3.13
N GLY A 83 4.65 -6.85 2.21
CA GLY A 83 4.88 -6.36 0.84
C GLY A 83 5.27 -4.87 0.80
N ALA A 84 4.77 -4.07 1.75
CA ALA A 84 5.04 -2.65 1.84
C ALA A 84 6.41 -2.30 2.49
N ILE A 85 6.97 -3.19 3.32
CA ILE A 85 8.24 -2.93 4.02
C ILE A 85 9.42 -3.80 3.58
N SER A 86 9.20 -4.95 2.97
CA SER A 86 10.28 -5.90 2.67
C SER A 86 11.15 -5.47 1.49
N ASP A 87 12.48 -5.55 1.68
CA ASP A 87 13.45 -5.34 0.59
C ASP A 87 13.42 -6.46 -0.46
N ARG A 88 12.94 -7.66 -0.09
CA ARG A 88 12.72 -8.77 -1.03
C ARG A 88 11.75 -8.37 -2.14
N PHE A 89 10.82 -7.47 -1.84
CA PHE A 89 9.76 -7.02 -2.74
C PHE A 89 9.88 -5.54 -3.07
N ALA A 90 11.10 -5.06 -3.35
CA ALA A 90 11.41 -3.64 -3.54
C ALA A 90 10.45 -2.88 -4.48
N ALA A 91 10.00 -3.50 -5.58
CA ALA A 91 9.04 -2.89 -6.49
C ALA A 91 7.64 -2.71 -5.88
N TRP A 92 7.15 -3.71 -5.13
CA TRP A 92 5.87 -3.65 -4.43
C TRP A 92 5.91 -2.59 -3.33
N ARG A 93 6.98 -2.62 -2.54
CA ARG A 93 7.28 -1.62 -1.52
C ARG A 93 7.27 -0.22 -2.13
N SER A 94 8.05 0.03 -3.20
CA SER A 94 8.07 1.34 -3.86
C SER A 94 6.70 1.78 -4.35
N THR A 95 5.92 0.85 -4.91
CA THR A 95 4.58 1.12 -5.42
C THR A 95 3.62 1.54 -4.31
N PHE A 96 3.63 0.85 -3.16
CA PHE A 96 2.81 1.23 -2.02
C PHE A 96 3.12 2.66 -1.55
N TRP A 97 4.40 2.99 -1.35
CA TRP A 97 4.77 4.32 -0.86
C TRP A 97 4.37 5.42 -1.86
N SER A 98 4.53 5.17 -3.17
CA SER A 98 4.03 6.11 -4.19
C SER A 98 2.51 6.24 -4.20
N HIS A 99 1.75 5.16 -3.95
CA HIS A 99 0.29 5.24 -3.82
C HIS A 99 -0.14 5.98 -2.56
N LEU A 100 0.56 5.79 -1.44
CA LEU A 100 0.29 6.52 -0.20
C LEU A 100 0.47 8.04 -0.42
N ASP A 101 1.58 8.46 -1.05
CA ASP A 101 1.82 9.86 -1.40
C ASP A 101 0.69 10.44 -2.27
N VAL A 102 0.21 9.67 -3.26
CA VAL A 102 -0.89 10.07 -4.14
C VAL A 102 -2.21 10.21 -3.36
N ALA A 103 -2.54 9.27 -2.48
CA ALA A 103 -3.75 9.33 -1.66
C ALA A 103 -3.75 10.54 -0.72
N ILE A 104 -2.61 10.86 -0.10
CA ILE A 104 -2.43 12.06 0.73
C ILE A 104 -2.63 13.33 -0.13
N GLN A 105 -2.02 13.37 -1.31
CA GLN A 105 -2.05 14.54 -2.18
C GLN A 105 -3.45 14.81 -2.77
N LEU A 106 -4.15 13.77 -3.22
CA LEU A 106 -5.42 13.90 -3.94
C LEU A 106 -6.63 13.91 -3.01
N HIS A 107 -6.61 13.11 -1.94
CA HIS A 107 -7.79 12.85 -1.11
C HIS A 107 -7.65 13.30 0.34
N HIS A 108 -6.44 13.71 0.77
CA HIS A 108 -6.18 14.19 2.13
C HIS A 108 -6.60 13.19 3.22
N ILE A 109 -6.27 11.91 3.00
CA ILE A 109 -6.54 10.85 3.97
C ILE A 109 -5.97 11.20 5.36
N GLU A 110 -6.65 10.76 6.41
CA GLU A 110 -6.28 11.00 7.81
C GLU A 110 -5.67 9.74 8.44
N GLU A 111 -5.92 8.56 7.85
CA GLU A 111 -5.50 7.29 8.41
C GLU A 111 -5.08 6.24 7.36
N VAL A 112 -4.20 5.34 7.78
CA VAL A 112 -3.86 4.11 7.07
C VAL A 112 -4.33 2.92 7.89
N ILE A 113 -5.14 2.06 7.27
CA ILE A 113 -5.62 0.80 7.84
C ILE A 113 -4.88 -0.34 7.15
N VAL A 114 -4.11 -1.12 7.90
CA VAL A 114 -3.42 -2.31 7.37
C VAL A 114 -4.14 -3.59 7.79
N LEU A 115 -4.49 -4.42 6.80
CA LEU A 115 -5.18 -5.69 6.97
C LEU A 115 -4.30 -6.83 6.46
N ASP A 116 -3.61 -7.45 7.40
CA ASP A 116 -2.98 -8.75 7.18
C ASP A 116 -4.01 -9.87 7.41
N HIS A 117 -3.71 -11.10 6.98
CA HIS A 117 -4.59 -12.24 7.20
C HIS A 117 -3.84 -13.53 7.54
N ARG A 118 -4.56 -14.45 8.18
CA ARG A 118 -4.11 -15.81 8.51
C ARG A 118 -3.94 -16.67 7.28
N ASP A 119 -3.02 -17.62 7.37
CA ASP A 119 -2.64 -18.54 6.29
C ASP A 119 -2.19 -17.80 5.03
N CYS A 120 -1.32 -16.79 5.20
CA CYS A 120 -0.84 -15.97 4.09
C CYS A 120 0.30 -16.64 3.31
N GLY A 121 0.06 -16.93 2.03
CA GLY A 121 1.08 -17.53 1.16
C GLY A 121 2.31 -16.64 0.93
N ALA A 122 2.15 -15.31 0.94
CA ALA A 122 3.28 -14.38 0.76
C ALA A 122 4.25 -14.42 1.94
N TYR A 123 3.74 -14.57 3.16
CA TYR A 123 4.55 -14.73 4.37
C TYR A 123 5.33 -16.05 4.34
N LYS A 124 4.66 -17.16 4.01
CA LYS A 124 5.33 -18.47 3.82
C LYS A 124 6.44 -18.40 2.76
N LEU A 125 6.19 -17.73 1.64
CA LEU A 125 7.17 -17.58 0.55
C LEU A 125 8.37 -16.70 0.94
N ALA A 126 8.14 -15.66 1.75
CA ALA A 126 9.19 -14.72 2.13
C ALA A 126 10.05 -15.21 3.30
N LEU A 127 9.42 -15.85 4.29
CA LEU A 127 10.03 -16.17 5.59
C LEU A 127 10.25 -17.67 5.81
N GLY A 128 9.66 -18.52 4.95
CA GLY A 128 9.61 -19.98 5.14
C GLY A 128 8.36 -20.40 5.92
N GLU A 129 7.87 -21.61 5.63
CA GLU A 129 6.64 -22.14 6.24
C GLU A 129 6.78 -22.30 7.77
N GLU A 130 7.93 -22.75 8.26
CA GLU A 130 8.23 -22.95 9.69
C GLU A 130 8.14 -21.66 10.52
N ALA A 131 8.25 -20.48 9.88
CA ALA A 131 8.14 -19.19 10.54
C ALA A 131 6.68 -18.83 10.89
N VAL A 132 5.69 -19.49 10.27
CA VAL A 132 4.26 -19.19 10.40
C VAL A 132 3.40 -20.46 10.51
N ASP A 133 4.00 -21.59 10.88
CA ASP A 133 3.34 -22.91 10.94
C ASP A 133 2.43 -23.11 12.16
N THR A 134 2.49 -22.22 13.14
CA THR A 134 1.57 -22.18 14.28
C THR A 134 0.87 -20.83 14.39
N PRO A 135 -0.36 -20.77 14.93
CA PRO A 135 -1.09 -19.52 15.11
C PRO A 135 -0.31 -18.47 15.92
N ASP A 136 0.45 -18.90 16.94
CA ASP A 136 1.24 -17.99 17.77
C ASP A 136 2.41 -17.38 17.00
N LYS A 137 3.17 -18.20 16.27
CA LYS A 137 4.28 -17.72 15.43
C LYS A 137 3.77 -16.78 14.34
N GLU A 138 2.70 -17.18 13.66
CA GLU A 138 2.05 -16.36 12.65
C GLU A 138 1.62 -15.00 13.24
N THR A 139 0.94 -15.00 14.40
CA THR A 139 0.54 -13.76 15.09
C THR A 139 1.73 -12.86 15.40
N LEU A 140 2.82 -13.43 15.92
CA LEU A 140 4.03 -12.68 16.25
C LEU A 140 4.64 -12.02 15.01
N VAL A 141 4.81 -12.79 13.94
CA VAL A 141 5.41 -12.33 12.69
C VAL A 141 4.57 -11.23 12.03
N HIS A 142 3.25 -11.43 11.89
CA HIS A 142 2.35 -10.40 11.37
C HIS A 142 2.35 -9.15 12.24
N THR A 143 2.37 -9.30 13.57
CA THR A 143 2.46 -8.16 14.50
C THR A 143 3.75 -7.37 14.30
N GLU A 144 4.88 -8.04 14.13
CA GLU A 144 6.17 -7.39 13.88
C GLU A 144 6.20 -6.64 12.55
N MET A 145 5.68 -7.24 11.47
CA MET A 145 5.61 -6.59 10.17
C MET A 145 4.68 -5.37 10.19
N MET A 146 3.49 -5.48 10.81
CA MET A 146 2.57 -4.36 10.95
C MET A 146 3.13 -3.23 11.83
N ARG A 147 3.88 -3.55 12.89
CA ARG A 147 4.55 -2.54 13.72
C ARG A 147 5.64 -1.82 12.95
N THR A 148 6.48 -2.56 12.23
CA THR A 148 7.53 -1.99 11.38
C THR A 148 6.92 -1.10 10.29
N PHE A 149 5.83 -1.55 9.67
CA PHE A 149 5.05 -0.76 8.73
C PHE A 149 4.52 0.54 9.36
N ALA A 150 3.88 0.46 10.52
CA ALA A 150 3.32 1.61 11.19
C ALA A 150 4.40 2.64 11.58
N LEU A 151 5.55 2.18 12.08
CA LEU A 151 6.71 3.03 12.33
C LEU A 151 7.20 3.70 11.05
N ALA A 152 7.28 2.96 9.93
CA ALA A 152 7.71 3.51 8.66
C ALA A 152 6.74 4.57 8.10
N VAL A 153 5.43 4.39 8.31
CA VAL A 153 4.42 5.41 7.95
C VAL A 153 4.60 6.63 8.83
N LYS A 154 4.65 6.46 10.16
CA LYS A 154 4.80 7.56 11.12
C LYS A 154 6.10 8.36 10.96
N GLN A 155 7.18 7.72 10.52
CA GLN A 155 8.43 8.42 10.20
C GLN A 155 8.31 9.34 8.98
N ARG A 156 7.46 9.01 8.02
CA ARG A 156 7.27 9.77 6.77
C ARG A 156 6.14 10.79 6.87
N HIS A 157 5.06 10.40 7.55
CA HIS A 157 3.82 11.16 7.70
C HIS A 157 3.35 11.09 9.17
N PRO A 158 3.94 11.89 10.07
CA PRO A 158 3.66 11.83 11.51
C PRO A 158 2.19 12.05 11.87
N GLU A 159 1.48 12.82 11.06
CA GLU A 159 0.07 13.19 11.20
C GLU A 159 -0.90 12.04 10.91
N LEU A 160 -0.54 11.08 10.06
CA LEU A 160 -1.43 9.97 9.68
C LEU A 160 -1.63 9.00 10.84
N ALA A 161 -2.86 8.72 11.22
CA ALA A 161 -3.14 7.59 12.12
C ALA A 161 -2.80 6.26 11.40
N VAL A 162 -2.35 5.26 12.15
CA VAL A 162 -2.13 3.91 11.62
C VAL A 162 -2.78 2.91 12.53
N ARG A 163 -3.64 2.05 11.97
CA ARG A 163 -4.33 0.98 12.68
C ARG A 163 -4.16 -0.33 11.92
N GLY A 164 -4.09 -1.44 12.64
CA GLY A 164 -3.75 -2.75 12.06
C GLY A 164 -4.64 -3.85 12.58
N TRP A 165 -5.06 -4.74 11.69
CA TRP A 165 -5.80 -5.95 12.05
C TRP A 165 -5.24 -7.17 11.36
N LEU A 166 -5.46 -8.31 12.01
CA LEU A 166 -5.16 -9.63 11.50
C LEU A 166 -6.47 -10.39 11.32
N MET A 167 -6.81 -10.69 10.06
CA MET A 167 -8.07 -11.30 9.67
C MET A 167 -7.93 -12.82 9.49
N ALA A 168 -8.84 -13.61 10.05
CA ALA A 168 -8.96 -15.04 9.79
C ALA A 168 -9.66 -15.30 8.45
N LEU A 169 -9.58 -16.54 7.95
CA LEU A 169 -10.17 -16.92 6.66
C LEU A 169 -11.71 -16.93 6.63
N ASP A 170 -12.35 -16.76 7.79
CA ASP A 170 -13.81 -16.60 7.91
C ASP A 170 -14.24 -15.11 8.00
N GLY A 171 -13.31 -14.18 7.78
CA GLY A 171 -13.53 -12.74 7.83
C GLY A 171 -13.51 -12.13 9.24
N THR A 172 -13.42 -12.94 10.30
CA THR A 172 -13.24 -12.41 11.66
C THR A 172 -11.88 -11.71 11.78
N SER A 173 -11.83 -10.57 12.47
CA SER A 173 -10.62 -9.74 12.55
C SER A 173 -10.27 -9.35 13.97
N GLU A 174 -8.99 -9.44 14.32
CA GLU A 174 -8.45 -9.02 15.61
C GLU A 174 -7.59 -7.77 15.44
N GLU A 175 -7.80 -6.77 16.29
CA GLU A 175 -6.96 -5.57 16.27
C GLU A 175 -5.56 -5.87 16.84
N VAL A 176 -4.54 -5.46 16.12
CA VAL A 176 -3.14 -5.62 16.51
C VAL A 176 -2.63 -4.32 17.10
N ARG A 177 -2.08 -4.38 18.32
CA ARG A 177 -1.47 -3.23 18.99
C ARG A 177 -0.14 -2.84 18.33
N LEU A 178 -0.14 -1.71 17.64
CA LEU A 178 1.01 -1.18 16.89
C LEU A 178 1.97 -0.32 17.72
N ALA A 179 1.61 0.00 18.96
CA ALA A 179 2.42 0.69 19.96
C ALA A 179 2.15 0.11 21.36
#